data_AF-A0A959LAV7-F1
#
_entry.id   AF-A0A959LAV7-F1
#
_cell.length_a   1.000
_cell.length_b   1.000
_cell.length_c   1.000
_cell.angle_alpha   90.00
_cell.angle_beta   90.00
_cell.angle_gamma   90.00
#
_symmetry.space_group_name_H-M   'P 1'
#
loop_
_entity.id
_entity.type
_entity.pdbx_description
1 polymer ?
#
loop_
_entity_poly.entity_id
_entity_poly.type
_entity_poly.pdbx_seq_one_letter_code
_entity_poly.pdbx_strand_id
1 'polypeptide(L)'
;VKNLTMEQLDFQIDDKSNSIGAMLLHLAATEKYYQLNTFEELEWGTWNDEIKNEWDIPLELGEKGREQIKGNDIDYYLSKLEEVREVTKYELQKEMMIG
;
A
#
# COMPACT_ATOMS: atom_id res chain seq x y z
N VAL A 1 2.97 -13.34 -5.91
CA VAL A 1 1.51 -13.55 -5.93
C VAL A 1 1.06 -13.47 -7.38
N LYS A 2 0.49 -14.54 -7.96
CA LYS A 2 -0.04 -14.54 -9.33
C LYS A 2 -1.24 -15.48 -9.38
N ASN A 3 -2.30 -15.09 -10.11
CA ASN A 3 -3.49 -15.91 -10.36
C ASN A 3 -4.32 -16.29 -9.11
N LEU A 4 -4.37 -15.43 -8.09
CA LEU A 4 -5.31 -15.61 -6.99
C LEU A 4 -6.70 -15.12 -7.42
N THR A 5 -7.74 -15.87 -7.04
CA THR A 5 -9.12 -15.39 -7.21
C THR A 5 -9.44 -14.33 -6.17
N MET A 6 -10.46 -13.51 -6.43
CA MET A 6 -10.97 -12.53 -5.46
C MET A 6 -11.33 -13.19 -4.11
N GLU A 7 -11.95 -14.37 -4.13
CA GLU A 7 -12.26 -15.13 -2.92
C GLU A 7 -11.00 -15.49 -2.11
N GLN A 8 -9.91 -15.89 -2.78
CA GLN A 8 -8.64 -16.18 -2.12
C GLN A 8 -7.95 -14.90 -1.60
N LEU A 9 -8.13 -13.78 -2.31
CA LEU A 9 -7.61 -12.47 -1.90
C LEU A 9 -8.32 -11.95 -0.66
N ASP A 10 -9.63 -12.18 -0.57
CA ASP A 10 -10.49 -11.72 0.52
C ASP A 10 -10.57 -12.71 1.69
N PHE A 11 -10.03 -13.92 1.53
CA PHE A 11 -10.05 -14.96 2.57
C PHE A 11 -9.36 -14.52 3.86
N GLN A 12 -10.01 -14.83 4.99
CA GLN A 12 -9.53 -14.61 6.35
C GLN A 12 -9.57 -15.91 7.14
N ILE A 13 -8.52 -16.16 7.92
CA ILE A 13 -8.42 -17.37 8.75
C ILE A 13 -9.37 -17.26 9.96
N ASP A 14 -9.46 -16.05 10.53
CA ASP A 14 -10.35 -15.68 11.62
C ASP A 14 -10.74 -14.18 11.54
N ASP A 15 -11.61 -13.74 12.45
CA ASP A 15 -12.15 -12.38 12.54
C ASP A 15 -11.10 -11.29 12.88
N LYS A 16 -9.86 -11.69 13.20
CA LYS A 16 -8.75 -10.80 13.53
C LYS A 16 -7.67 -10.78 12.45
N SER A 17 -7.62 -11.79 11.59
CA SER A 17 -6.66 -11.89 10.50
C SER A 17 -6.94 -10.90 9.37
N ASN A 18 -5.90 -10.39 8.72
CA ASN A 18 -6.04 -9.60 7.50
C ASN A 18 -6.00 -10.52 6.27
N SER A 19 -6.76 -10.16 5.24
CA SER A 19 -6.78 -10.90 3.98
C SER A 19 -5.49 -10.69 3.18
N ILE A 20 -5.26 -11.52 2.16
CA ILE A 20 -4.08 -11.37 1.28
C ILE A 20 -4.16 -10.03 0.54
N GLY A 21 -5.34 -9.64 0.05
CA GLY A 21 -5.55 -8.34 -0.60
C GLY A 21 -5.21 -7.17 0.33
N ALA A 22 -5.68 -7.22 1.58
CA ALA A 22 -5.36 -6.21 2.58
C ALA A 22 -3.85 -6.09 2.84
N MET A 23 -3.15 -7.22 2.96
CA MET A 23 -1.69 -7.23 3.18
C MET A 23 -0.90 -6.71 1.97
N LEU A 24 -1.37 -6.95 0.74
CA LEU A 24 -0.74 -6.39 -0.47
C LEU A 24 -0.87 -4.87 -0.51
N LEU A 25 -2.05 -4.35 -0.19
CA LEU A 25 -2.28 -2.90 -0.17
C LEU A 25 -1.54 -2.22 1.00
N HIS A 26 -1.42 -2.89 2.15
CA HIS A 26 -0.60 -2.43 3.27
C HIS A 26 0.86 -2.26 2.90
N LEU A 27 1.41 -3.19 2.11
CA LEU A 27 2.78 -3.07 1.62
C LEU A 27 2.94 -1.83 0.73
N ALA A 28 1.98 -1.57 -0.17
CA ALA A 28 2.00 -0.38 -1.02
C ALA A 28 1.90 0.92 -0.19
N ALA A 29 1.01 0.96 0.80
CA ALA A 29 0.82 2.11 1.69
C ALA A 29 2.05 2.41 2.54
N THR A 30 2.67 1.34 3.08
CA THR A 30 3.91 1.45 3.85
C THR A 30 5.02 2.04 2.99
N GLU A 31 5.21 1.53 1.77
CA GLU A 31 6.20 2.08 0.83
C GLU A 31 5.91 3.56 0.52
N LYS A 32 4.65 3.93 0.24
CA LYS A 32 4.26 5.32 0.00
C LYS A 32 4.57 6.23 1.20
N TYR A 33 4.28 5.83 2.43
CA TYR A 33 4.54 6.68 3.60
C TYR A 33 6.04 6.87 3.85
N TYR A 34 6.84 5.84 3.63
CA TYR A 34 8.29 6.00 3.69
C TYR A 34 8.83 6.86 2.54
N GLN A 35 8.25 6.83 1.34
CA GLN A 35 8.63 7.76 0.27
C GLN A 35 8.41 9.22 0.68
N LEU A 36 7.24 9.54 1.24
CA LEU A 36 6.92 10.89 1.72
C LEU A 36 7.92 11.34 2.77
N ASN A 37 8.24 10.47 3.73
CA ASN A 37 9.19 10.81 4.77
C ASN A 37 10.64 10.91 4.27
N THR A 38 11.06 10.04 3.34
CA THR A 38 12.46 9.89 2.93
C THR A 38 12.83 10.82 1.78
N PHE A 39 12.02 10.84 0.71
CA PHE A 39 12.33 11.58 -0.51
C PHE A 39 11.72 12.99 -0.51
N GLU A 40 10.59 13.18 0.15
CA GLU A 40 9.94 14.49 0.27
C GLU A 40 10.23 15.18 1.61
N GLU A 41 11.00 14.53 2.50
CA GLU A 41 11.42 15.03 3.83
C GLU A 41 10.25 15.53 4.71
N LEU A 42 9.05 15.01 4.46
CA LEU A 42 7.86 15.39 5.20
C LEU A 42 7.84 14.72 6.59
N GLU A 43 7.45 15.46 7.62
CA GLU A 43 7.36 14.95 8.99
C GLU A 43 6.22 13.92 9.14
N TRP A 44 6.44 12.90 9.96
CA TRP A 44 5.42 11.88 10.22
C TRP A 44 4.15 12.51 10.80
N GLY A 45 3.01 12.20 10.17
CA GLY A 45 1.70 12.71 10.58
C GLY A 45 1.30 14.04 9.94
N THR A 46 2.12 14.61 9.05
CA THR A 46 1.79 15.84 8.31
C THR A 46 1.31 15.60 6.88
N TRP A 47 0.91 14.37 6.55
CA TRP A 47 0.36 14.03 5.24
C TRP A 47 -0.93 14.82 4.98
N ASN A 48 -1.13 15.26 3.74
CA ASN A 48 -2.37 15.92 3.36
C ASN A 48 -3.56 14.94 3.35
N ASP A 49 -4.77 15.47 3.33
CA ASP A 49 -5.99 14.65 3.40
C ASP A 49 -6.16 13.73 2.18
N GLU A 50 -5.67 14.12 1.00
CA GLU A 50 -5.75 13.27 -0.20
C GLU A 50 -4.95 11.98 -0.02
N ILE A 51 -3.70 12.09 0.46
CA ILE A 51 -2.83 10.95 0.77
C ILE A 51 -3.48 10.08 1.85
N LYS A 52 -3.94 10.70 2.93
CA LYS A 52 -4.55 9.98 4.07
C LYS A 52 -5.79 9.21 3.66
N ASN A 53 -6.66 9.82 2.86
CA ASN A 53 -7.88 9.18 2.39
C ASN A 53 -7.60 7.92 1.55
N GLU A 54 -6.48 7.89 0.81
CA GLU A 54 -6.10 6.72 0.02
C GLU A 54 -5.34 5.68 0.85
N TRP A 55 -4.45 6.11 1.75
CA TRP A 55 -3.41 5.23 2.30
C TRP A 55 -3.50 4.96 3.81
N ASP A 56 -4.28 5.71 4.60
CA ASP A 56 -4.40 5.47 6.06
C ASP A 56 -5.03 4.09 6.34
N ILE A 57 -6.13 3.75 5.67
CA ILE A 57 -6.83 2.47 5.92
C ILE A 57 -5.94 1.27 5.54
N PRO A 58 -5.32 1.24 4.35
CA PRO A 58 -4.36 0.18 4.02
C PRO A 58 -3.15 0.12 4.96
N LEU A 59 -2.65 1.26 5.44
CA LEU A 59 -1.53 1.29 6.37
C LEU A 59 -1.91 0.71 7.73
N GLU A 60 -3.00 1.21 8.33
CA GLU A 60 -3.43 0.84 9.68
C GLU A 60 -4.01 -0.58 9.74
N LEU A 61 -4.57 -1.07 8.63
CA LEU A 61 -5.31 -2.33 8.58
C LEU A 61 -6.46 -2.33 9.60
N GLY A 62 -6.48 -3.31 10.50
CA GLY A 62 -7.49 -3.44 11.55
C GLY A 62 -8.90 -3.70 11.01
N GLU A 63 -9.90 -3.41 11.84
CA GLU A 63 -11.31 -3.62 11.51
C GLU A 63 -11.73 -2.92 10.22
N LYS A 64 -11.35 -1.65 10.07
CA LYS A 64 -11.63 -0.87 8.85
C LYS A 64 -10.97 -1.50 7.61
N GLY A 65 -9.72 -1.94 7.73
CA GLY A 65 -9.02 -2.63 6.64
C GLY A 65 -9.75 -3.91 6.23
N ARG A 66 -10.17 -4.74 7.20
CA ARG A 66 -10.95 -5.96 6.94
C ARG A 66 -12.32 -5.67 6.29
N GLU A 67 -12.96 -4.58 6.67
CA GLU A 67 -14.26 -4.20 6.14
C GLU A 67 -14.20 -3.59 4.74
N GLN A 68 -13.14 -2.84 4.43
CA GLN A 68 -13.07 -2.00 3.23
C GLN A 68 -12.12 -2.54 2.16
N ILE A 69 -11.08 -3.28 2.52
CA ILE A 69 -10.09 -3.81 1.56
C ILE A 69 -10.51 -5.23 1.15
N LYS A 70 -11.53 -5.28 0.29
CA LYS A 70 -12.12 -6.51 -0.25
C LYS A 70 -12.78 -6.26 -1.61
N GLY A 71 -13.05 -7.31 -2.36
CA GLY A 71 -13.78 -7.22 -3.63
C GLY A 71 -12.96 -6.69 -4.80
N ASN A 72 -11.64 -6.62 -4.66
CA ASN A 72 -10.72 -6.24 -5.74
C ASN A 72 -10.02 -7.49 -6.29
N ASP A 73 -9.69 -7.46 -7.57
CA ASP A 73 -8.88 -8.50 -8.20
C ASP A 73 -7.39 -8.34 -7.89
N ILE A 74 -6.59 -9.33 -8.31
CA ILE A 74 -5.15 -9.30 -8.10
C ILE A 74 -4.47 -8.15 -8.85
N ASP A 75 -5.02 -7.75 -10.00
CA ASP A 75 -4.43 -6.72 -10.86
C ASP A 75 -4.51 -5.34 -10.19
N TYR A 76 -5.61 -5.03 -9.49
CA TYR A 76 -5.72 -3.83 -8.67
C TYR A 76 -4.60 -3.73 -7.61
N TYR A 77 -4.35 -4.81 -6.86
CA TYR A 77 -3.33 -4.79 -5.81
C TYR A 77 -1.91 -4.71 -6.39
N LEU A 78 -1.66 -5.43 -7.48
CA LEU A 78 -0.36 -5.40 -8.15
C LEU A 78 -0.11 -4.07 -8.85
N SER A 79 -1.12 -3.41 -9.41
CA SER A 79 -0.96 -2.07 -10.00
C SER A 79 -0.60 -1.05 -8.93
N LYS A 80 -1.24 -1.09 -7.76
CA LYS A 80 -0.88 -0.21 -6.63
C LYS A 80 0.55 -0.41 -6.15
N LEU A 81 0.99 -1.67 -6.06
CA LEU A 81 2.38 -1.98 -5.73
C LEU A 81 3.37 -1.50 -6.79
N GLU A 82 3.05 -1.65 -8.07
CA GLU A 82 3.91 -1.18 -9.16
C GLU A 82 3.96 0.36 -9.20
N GLU A 83 2.82 1.04 -9.05
CA GLU A 83 2.71 2.50 -9.01
C GLU A 83 3.65 3.11 -7.95
N VAL A 84 3.56 2.62 -6.70
CA VAL A 84 4.47 3.10 -5.65
C VAL A 84 5.91 2.69 -5.93
N ARG A 85 6.15 1.48 -6.44
CA ARG A 85 7.51 0.99 -6.71
C ARG A 85 8.24 1.82 -7.76
N GLU A 86 7.55 2.25 -8.80
CA GLU A 86 8.16 3.09 -9.85
C GLU A 86 8.63 4.43 -9.28
N VAL A 87 7.91 5.02 -8.32
CA VAL A 87 8.36 6.23 -7.60
C VAL A 87 9.65 5.94 -6.82
N THR A 88 9.71 4.84 -6.06
CA THR A 88 10.93 4.46 -5.34
C THR A 88 12.13 4.29 -6.28
N LYS A 89 11.95 3.59 -7.40
CA LYS A 89 13.02 3.38 -8.39
C LYS A 89 13.48 4.71 -8.98
N TYR A 90 12.55 5.60 -9.32
CA TYR A 90 12.85 6.91 -9.88
C TYR A 90 13.67 7.78 -8.92
N GLU A 91 13.23 7.92 -7.66
CA GLU A 91 13.95 8.75 -6.68
C GLU A 91 15.34 8.18 -6.37
N LEU A 92 15.47 6.85 -6.20
CA LEU A 92 16.78 6.23 -6.00
C LEU A 92 17.71 6.41 -7.20
N GLN A 93 17.20 6.33 -8.43
CA GLN A 93 18.00 6.57 -9.63
C GLN A 93 18.47 8.03 -9.69
N LYS A 94 17.59 8.98 -9.35
CA LYS A 94 17.90 10.40 -9.30
C LYS A 94 19.02 10.70 -8.29
N GLU A 95 18.93 10.15 -7.07
CA GLU A 95 19.98 10.25 -6.05
C GLU A 95 21.34 9.74 -6.56
N MET A 96 21.35 8.61 -7.29
CA MET A 96 22.58 8.06 -7.89
C MET A 96 23.19 8.93 -9.00
N MET A 97 22.43 9.84 -9.63
CA MET A 97 22.93 10.72 -10.69
C MET A 97 23.47 12.04 -10.17
N ILE A 98 23.14 12.42 -8.94
CA ILE A 98 23.55 13.69 -8.32
C ILE A 98 24.71 13.54 -7.31
N GLY A 99 25.04 12.31 -6.91
CA GLY A 99 26.21 11.97 -6.09
C GLY A 99 27.44 11.61 -6.90
#